data_AF-A0A6P0M6N9-F1
#
_entry.id   AF-A0A6P0M6N9-F1
#
_cell.length_a   1.000
_cell.length_b   1.000
_cell.length_c   1.000
_cell.angle_alpha   90.00
_cell.angle_beta   90.00
_cell.angle_gamma   90.00
#
_symmetry.space_group_name_H-M   'P 1'
#
loop_
_entity.id
_entity.type
_entity.pdbx_description
1 polymer ?
#
loop_
_entity_poly.entity_id
_entity_poly.type
_entity_poly.pdbx_seq_one_letter_code
_entity_poly.pdbx_strand_id
1 'polypeptide(L)'
;MYVSASQQVCNGVAESFKSFYKLNKLFLTGKLEDRPKPPKYRRTGLFTVSYPKRWLKNTNSKIRLPLGKQVKAWFGLSEFFVDMPSNLDWDSVKEVRILPRNGDFYIEFVYKIDFKENVLDKSKALGIDHGIDNWLTCVETIGNSFIVDGKHLKSLNQWYNKRVATLKKGQSKDYWTKLLSIITEKRNRQMRDAVNKAAKLVVNHCIDHAIGTIVFGWNPGHKNSSRMSRKNNQKPMR
;
A
#
# COMPACT_ATOMS: atom_id res chain seq x y z
N MET A 1 -7.46 25.74 1.78
CA MET A 1 -6.26 24.87 1.67
C MET A 1 -5.06 25.72 1.27
N TYR A 2 -3.84 25.40 1.69
CA TYR A 2 -2.64 26.14 1.26
C TYR A 2 -2.40 25.95 -0.25
N VAL A 3 -1.90 26.99 -0.93
CA VAL A 3 -1.83 27.06 -2.41
C VAL A 3 -1.10 25.85 -3.01
N SER A 4 0.00 25.42 -2.39
CA SER A 4 0.78 24.28 -2.89
C SER A 4 -0.01 22.97 -2.85
N ALA A 5 -0.81 22.76 -1.82
CA ALA A 5 -1.62 21.56 -1.66
C ALA A 5 -2.75 21.54 -2.69
N SER A 6 -3.37 22.68 -2.96
CA SER A 6 -4.35 22.82 -4.04
C SER A 6 -3.76 22.51 -5.43
N GLN A 7 -2.55 22.99 -5.71
CA GLN A 7 -1.85 22.68 -6.97
C GLN A 7 -1.58 21.18 -7.12
N GLN A 8 -1.17 20.49 -6.05
CA GLN A 8 -0.93 19.04 -6.10
C GLN A 8 -2.20 18.23 -6.39
N VAL A 9 -3.37 18.68 -5.92
CA VAL A 9 -4.63 18.04 -6.27
C VAL A 9 -4.88 18.11 -7.78
N CYS A 10 -4.67 19.28 -8.40
CA CYS A 10 -4.79 19.44 -9.86
C CYS A 10 -3.80 18.56 -10.63
N ASN A 11 -2.54 18.49 -10.17
CA ASN A 11 -1.52 17.63 -10.77
C ASN A 11 -1.92 16.15 -10.71
N GLY A 12 -2.41 15.67 -9.56
CA GLY A 12 -2.86 14.28 -9.42
C GLY A 12 -4.02 13.93 -10.37
N VAL A 13 -4.92 14.88 -10.66
CA VAL A 13 -5.96 14.70 -11.68
C VAL A 13 -5.35 14.58 -13.07
N ALA A 14 -4.42 15.47 -13.43
CA ALA A 14 -3.73 15.43 -14.71
C ALA A 14 -2.95 14.11 -14.92
N GLU A 15 -2.26 13.63 -13.88
CA GLU A 15 -1.56 12.34 -13.89
C GLU A 15 -2.52 11.15 -14.07
N SER A 16 -3.69 11.22 -13.41
CA SER A 16 -4.73 10.19 -13.54
C SER A 16 -5.26 10.10 -14.98
N PHE A 17 -5.52 11.26 -15.61
CA PHE A 17 -5.92 11.30 -17.03
C PHE A 17 -4.81 10.84 -17.97
N LYS A 18 -3.56 11.26 -17.74
CA LYS A 18 -2.39 10.78 -18.51
C LYS A 18 -2.26 9.26 -18.45
N SER A 19 -2.49 8.67 -17.28
CA SER A 19 -2.46 7.22 -17.08
C SER A 19 -3.63 6.53 -17.80
N PHE A 20 -4.84 7.10 -17.71
CA PHE A 20 -6.01 6.63 -18.45
C PHE A 20 -5.77 6.62 -19.97
N TYR A 21 -5.23 7.69 -20.56
CA TYR A 21 -4.96 7.73 -22.00
C TYR A 21 -3.94 6.67 -22.44
N LYS A 22 -2.90 6.42 -21.63
CA LYS A 22 -1.93 5.34 -21.89
C LYS A 22 -2.61 3.97 -21.90
N LEU A 23 -3.42 3.67 -20.88
CA LEU A 23 -4.15 2.40 -20.80
C LEU A 23 -5.18 2.26 -21.93
N ASN A 24 -5.87 3.35 -22.28
CA ASN A 24 -6.86 3.34 -23.35
C ASN A 24 -6.21 3.06 -24.70
N LYS A 25 -5.01 3.60 -24.96
CA LYS A 25 -4.22 3.25 -26.14
C LYS A 25 -3.90 1.75 -26.19
N LEU A 26 -3.48 1.16 -25.06
CA LEU A 26 -3.18 -0.28 -25.00
C LEU A 26 -4.42 -1.13 -25.29
N PHE A 27 -5.56 -0.78 -24.71
CA PHE A 27 -6.85 -1.43 -24.97
C PHE A 27 -7.24 -1.35 -26.45
N LEU A 28 -7.16 -0.16 -27.04
CA LEU A 28 -7.46 0.03 -28.47
C LEU A 28 -6.53 -0.77 -29.40
N THR A 29 -5.29 -1.04 -28.97
CA THR A 29 -4.34 -1.89 -29.69
C THR A 29 -4.45 -3.39 -29.38
N GLY A 30 -5.48 -3.82 -28.63
CA GLY A 30 -5.68 -5.22 -28.25
C GLY A 30 -4.66 -5.78 -27.25
N LYS A 31 -3.82 -4.92 -26.66
CA LYS A 31 -2.79 -5.30 -25.66
C LYS A 31 -3.33 -5.38 -24.23
N LEU A 32 -4.61 -5.06 -24.04
CA LEU A 32 -5.29 -5.09 -22.76
C LEU A 32 -6.69 -5.65 -22.98
N GLU A 33 -7.07 -6.68 -22.22
CA GLU A 33 -8.38 -7.33 -22.32
C GLU A 33 -9.50 -6.41 -21.79
N ASP A 34 -9.24 -5.72 -20.67
CA ASP A 34 -10.22 -4.90 -19.99
C ASP A 34 -10.19 -3.44 -20.46
N ARG A 35 -11.38 -2.87 -20.72
CA ARG A 35 -11.51 -1.45 -21.06
C ARG A 35 -11.26 -0.57 -19.82
N PRO A 36 -10.28 0.36 -19.85
CA PRO A 36 -10.06 1.28 -18.75
C PRO A 36 -11.22 2.28 -18.65
N LYS A 37 -11.50 2.73 -17.42
CA LYS A 37 -12.53 3.74 -17.14
C LYS A 37 -11.87 5.10 -16.89
N PRO A 38 -12.46 6.20 -17.37
CA PRO A 38 -11.94 7.53 -17.09
C PRO A 38 -12.01 7.84 -15.59
N PRO A 39 -11.06 8.63 -15.05
CA PRO A 39 -11.14 9.14 -13.68
C PRO A 39 -12.47 9.88 -13.45
N LYS A 40 -13.07 9.70 -12.27
CA LYS A 40 -14.33 10.35 -11.89
C LYS A 40 -14.10 11.38 -10.79
N TYR A 41 -14.95 12.40 -10.76
CA TYR A 41 -15.00 13.34 -9.65
C TYR A 41 -15.31 12.63 -8.33
N ARG A 42 -14.66 13.10 -7.27
CA ARG A 42 -14.96 12.66 -5.91
C ARG A 42 -16.26 13.32 -5.45
N ARG A 43 -17.16 12.53 -4.85
CA ARG A 43 -18.45 13.01 -4.36
C ARG A 43 -18.38 13.52 -2.91
N THR A 44 -17.81 12.74 -1.99
CA THR A 44 -17.73 13.07 -0.56
C THR A 44 -16.48 12.48 0.10
N GLY A 45 -16.14 12.97 1.29
CA GLY A 45 -15.09 12.40 2.15
C GLY A 45 -13.72 13.07 2.06
N LEU A 46 -12.86 12.72 3.02
CA LEU A 46 -11.50 13.23 3.13
C LEU A 46 -10.61 12.69 1.99
N PHE A 47 -9.58 13.44 1.59
CA PHE A 47 -8.66 13.08 0.51
C PHE A 47 -7.20 13.30 0.90
N THR A 48 -6.30 12.71 0.11
CA THR A 48 -4.86 12.87 0.30
C THR A 48 -4.45 14.30 0.02
N VAL A 49 -3.74 14.92 0.97
CA VAL A 49 -3.19 16.26 0.82
C VAL A 49 -1.68 16.17 0.73
N SER A 50 -1.10 16.73 -0.33
CA SER A 50 0.34 16.67 -0.55
C SER A 50 1.02 18.02 -0.41
N TYR A 51 2.21 18.03 0.19
CA TYR A 51 3.06 19.19 0.39
C TYR A 51 4.44 18.94 -0.20
N PRO A 52 4.78 19.57 -1.34
CA PRO A 52 6.13 19.52 -1.88
C PRO A 52 7.15 20.14 -0.91
N LYS A 53 8.35 19.56 -0.81
CA LYS A 53 9.41 19.96 0.14
C LYS A 53 9.68 21.47 0.13
N ARG A 54 9.63 22.13 -1.04
CA ARG A 54 9.88 23.58 -1.16
C ARG A 54 8.97 24.46 -0.29
N TRP A 55 7.81 23.95 0.13
CA TRP A 55 6.84 24.67 0.97
C TRP A 55 6.89 24.24 2.44
N LEU A 56 7.74 23.28 2.77
CA LEU A 56 7.94 22.74 4.09
C LEU A 56 9.22 23.32 4.70
N LYS A 57 9.24 23.47 6.01
CA LYS A 57 10.45 23.84 6.76
C LYS A 57 10.74 22.78 7.80
N ASN A 58 11.98 22.33 7.88
CA ASN A 58 12.46 21.51 8.99
C ASN A 58 13.06 22.44 10.05
N THR A 59 12.60 22.32 11.28
CA THR A 59 13.04 23.12 12.43
C THR A 59 13.05 22.22 13.65
N ASN A 60 14.22 22.02 14.27
CA ASN A 60 14.38 21.21 15.49
C ASN A 60 13.75 19.81 15.38
N SER A 61 14.07 19.07 14.31
CA SER A 61 13.53 17.73 14.03
C SER A 61 12.01 17.66 13.87
N LYS A 62 11.36 18.80 13.62
CA LYS A 62 9.95 18.91 13.28
C LYS A 62 9.76 19.58 11.93
N ILE A 63 8.82 19.06 11.16
CA ILE A 63 8.45 19.61 9.87
C ILE A 63 7.20 20.46 10.04
N ARG A 64 7.31 21.72 9.63
CA ARG A 64 6.21 22.69 9.61
C ARG A 64 5.37 22.51 8.34
N LEU A 65 4.07 22.24 8.52
CA LEU A 65 3.08 22.17 7.44
C LEU A 65 2.11 23.36 7.48
N PRO A 66 2.08 24.21 6.44
CA PRO A 66 1.19 25.38 6.41
C PRO A 66 -0.24 25.01 6.01
N LEU A 67 -1.25 25.61 6.67
CA LEU A 67 -2.67 25.28 6.46
C LEU A 67 -3.42 26.26 5.54
N GLY A 68 -2.86 27.44 5.30
CA GLY A 68 -3.41 28.48 4.42
C GLY A 68 -4.30 29.51 5.12
N LYS A 69 -4.54 30.62 4.43
CA LYS A 69 -5.21 31.81 5.00
C LYS A 69 -6.63 31.54 5.49
N GLN A 70 -7.41 30.75 4.75
CA GLN A 70 -8.78 30.38 5.16
C GLN A 70 -8.79 29.57 6.47
N VAL A 71 -7.89 28.60 6.62
CA VAL A 71 -7.82 27.80 7.86
C VAL A 71 -7.38 28.68 9.03
N LYS A 72 -6.43 29.59 8.82
CA LYS A 72 -6.04 30.57 9.82
C LYS A 72 -7.20 31.47 10.24
N ALA A 73 -7.99 31.97 9.28
CA ALA A 73 -9.11 32.86 9.56
C ALA A 73 -10.24 32.16 10.35
N TRP A 74 -10.55 30.91 10.00
CA TRP A 74 -11.67 30.18 10.62
C TRP A 74 -11.31 29.50 11.95
N PHE A 75 -10.07 29.03 12.09
CA PHE A 75 -9.66 28.19 13.22
C PHE A 75 -8.48 28.75 14.02
N GLY A 76 -7.93 29.91 13.63
CA GLY A 76 -6.71 30.46 14.26
C GLY A 76 -5.42 29.69 13.95
N LEU A 77 -5.51 28.57 13.21
CA LEU A 77 -4.40 27.68 12.92
C LEU A 77 -3.72 28.04 11.60
N SER A 78 -2.50 28.55 11.69
CA SER A 78 -1.70 28.87 10.49
C SER A 78 -0.90 27.67 9.97
N GLU A 79 -0.51 26.78 10.87
CA GLU A 79 0.37 25.65 10.64
C GLU A 79 0.23 24.60 11.74
N PHE A 80 0.81 23.42 11.47
CA PHE A 80 1.06 22.40 12.48
C PHE A 80 2.40 21.74 12.20
N PHE A 81 2.87 20.94 13.16
CA PHE A 81 4.18 20.30 13.11
C PHE A 81 4.04 18.79 13.18
N VAL A 82 4.92 18.10 12.48
CA VAL A 82 5.06 16.64 12.54
C VAL A 82 6.51 16.29 12.79
N ASP A 83 6.77 15.24 13.55
CA ASP A 83 8.14 14.83 13.84
C ASP A 83 8.81 14.28 12.58
N MET A 84 10.08 14.64 12.39
CA MET A 84 10.91 14.07 11.34
C MET A 84 11.28 12.63 11.74
N PRO A 85 11.00 11.62 10.91
CA PRO A 85 11.41 10.26 11.20
C PRO A 85 12.94 10.16 11.26
N SER A 86 13.45 9.49 12.30
CA SER A 86 14.89 9.35 12.56
C SER A 86 15.65 8.54 11.51
N ASN A 87 14.92 7.75 10.71
CA ASN A 87 15.49 6.87 9.69
C ASN A 87 15.46 7.47 8.27
N LEU A 88 15.13 8.76 8.11
CA LEU A 88 15.15 9.44 6.83
C LEU A 88 16.00 10.70 6.89
N ASP A 89 16.75 10.94 5.83
CA ASP A 89 17.42 12.21 5.60
C ASP A 89 16.43 13.24 5.01
N TRP A 90 16.41 14.44 5.57
CA TRP A 90 15.57 15.54 5.10
C TRP A 90 15.90 15.92 3.64
N ASP A 91 17.15 15.78 3.21
CA ASP A 91 17.59 16.17 1.87
C ASP A 91 17.08 15.26 0.75
N SER A 92 16.87 14.00 1.09
CA SER A 92 16.20 13.02 0.22
C SER A 92 14.70 13.30 0.00
N VAL A 93 14.03 13.95 0.96
CA VAL A 93 12.57 14.18 0.92
C VAL A 93 12.18 15.09 -0.24
N LYS A 94 11.14 14.71 -0.98
CA LYS A 94 10.55 15.49 -2.08
C LYS A 94 9.17 16.02 -1.75
N GLU A 95 8.40 15.26 -0.98
CA GLU A 95 7.02 15.58 -0.66
C GLU A 95 6.61 14.89 0.64
N VAL A 96 5.76 15.56 1.43
CA VAL A 96 5.06 14.96 2.56
C VAL A 96 3.57 14.91 2.24
N ARG A 97 2.96 13.73 2.38
CA ARG A 97 1.54 13.51 2.09
C ARG A 97 0.79 13.15 3.36
N ILE A 98 -0.44 13.63 3.48
CA ILE A 98 -1.36 13.29 4.56
C ILE A 98 -2.51 12.50 3.96
N LEU A 99 -2.69 11.25 4.39
CA LEU A 99 -3.67 10.32 3.82
C LEU A 99 -4.68 9.88 4.88
N PRO A 100 -5.99 10.10 4.68
CA PRO A 100 -7.01 9.51 5.53
C PRO A 100 -7.16 8.01 5.21
N ARG A 101 -7.11 7.15 6.23
CA ARG A 101 -7.37 5.70 6.12
C ARG A 101 -8.13 5.21 7.37
N ASN A 102 -9.33 4.66 7.16
CA ASN A 102 -10.12 4.02 8.21
C ASN A 102 -10.22 4.82 9.54
N GLY A 103 -10.44 6.14 9.43
CA GLY A 103 -10.58 7.02 10.60
C GLY A 103 -9.27 7.56 11.17
N ASP A 104 -8.12 7.15 10.63
CA ASP A 104 -6.80 7.66 10.98
C ASP A 104 -6.20 8.52 9.85
N PHE A 105 -5.22 9.36 10.19
CA PHE A 105 -4.39 10.09 9.23
C PHE A 105 -2.97 9.54 9.22
N TYR A 106 -2.46 9.26 8.03
CA TYR A 106 -1.10 8.82 7.78
C TYR A 106 -0.27 9.96 7.23
N ILE A 107 0.96 10.09 7.73
CA ILE A 107 1.97 10.93 7.10
C ILE A 107 2.88 10.01 6.29
N GLU A 108 2.92 10.22 4.98
CA GLU A 108 3.81 9.52 4.07
C GLU A 108 4.89 10.48 3.57
N PHE A 109 6.14 10.07 3.75
CA PHE A 109 7.30 10.77 3.20
C PHE A 109 7.63 10.18 1.84
N VAL A 110 7.59 11.01 0.80
CA VAL A 110 8.05 10.66 -0.55
C VAL A 110 9.47 11.19 -0.68
N TYR A 111 10.43 10.29 -0.87
CA TYR A 111 11.85 10.62 -0.94
C TYR A 111 12.51 9.86 -2.08
N LYS A 112 13.63 10.39 -2.57
CA LYS A 112 14.46 9.69 -3.55
C LYS A 112 15.42 8.77 -2.80
N ILE A 113 15.63 7.59 -3.36
CA ILE A 113 16.67 6.66 -2.94
C ILE A 113 17.58 6.45 -4.14
N ASP A 114 18.88 6.56 -3.91
CA ASP A 114 19.87 6.14 -4.88
C ASP A 114 20.07 4.63 -4.72
N PHE A 115 19.68 3.87 -5.75
CA PHE A 115 19.82 2.43 -5.75
C PHE A 115 21.24 2.07 -6.18
N LYS A 116 21.94 1.28 -5.37
CA LYS A 116 23.13 0.56 -5.81
C LYS A 116 22.70 -0.80 -6.32
N GLU A 117 23.09 -1.12 -7.55
CA GLU A 117 22.89 -2.47 -8.08
C GLU A 117 23.79 -3.45 -7.33
N ASN A 118 23.22 -4.56 -6.88
CA ASN A 118 24.01 -5.66 -6.35
C ASN A 118 24.53 -6.49 -7.52
N VAL A 119 25.80 -6.89 -7.48
CA VAL A 119 26.33 -7.87 -8.43
C VAL A 119 25.81 -9.24 -8.03
N LEU A 120 24.83 -9.74 -8.77
CA LEU A 120 24.16 -11.02 -8.55
C LEU A 120 24.35 -11.93 -9.75
N ASP A 121 24.33 -13.24 -9.52
CA ASP A 121 24.48 -14.24 -10.57
C ASP A 121 23.10 -14.64 -11.13
N LYS A 122 22.85 -14.25 -12.38
CA LYS A 122 21.57 -14.50 -13.07
C LYS A 122 21.33 -15.97 -13.38
N SER A 123 22.36 -16.81 -13.34
CA SER A 123 22.20 -18.27 -13.52
C SER A 123 21.57 -18.93 -12.29
N LYS A 124 21.72 -18.32 -11.10
CA LYS A 124 21.08 -18.76 -9.87
C LYS A 124 19.66 -18.23 -9.80
N ALA A 125 18.72 -19.12 -9.50
CA ALA A 125 17.31 -18.76 -9.40
C ALA A 125 16.68 -19.17 -8.07
N LEU A 126 15.79 -18.33 -7.55
CA LEU A 126 14.86 -18.65 -6.48
C LEU A 126 13.46 -18.85 -7.07
N GLY A 127 12.95 -20.08 -7.04
CA GLY A 127 11.57 -20.39 -7.32
C GLY A 127 10.70 -20.13 -6.10
N ILE A 128 9.59 -19.41 -6.28
CA ILE A 128 8.64 -19.07 -5.21
C ILE A 128 7.26 -19.57 -5.61
N ASP A 129 6.74 -20.52 -4.84
CA ASP A 129 5.33 -20.91 -4.87
C ASP A 129 4.57 -20.27 -3.72
N HIS A 130 3.44 -19.62 -4.01
CA HIS A 130 2.68 -18.88 -3.01
C HIS A 130 1.43 -19.67 -2.59
N GLY A 131 1.28 -19.88 -1.29
CA GLY A 131 0.19 -20.61 -0.69
C GLY A 131 -0.54 -19.82 0.39
N ILE A 132 -1.33 -20.53 1.20
CA ILE A 132 -2.07 -19.96 2.34
C ILE A 132 -1.38 -20.33 3.66
N ASP A 133 -1.16 -21.63 3.90
CA ASP A 133 -0.56 -22.11 5.15
C ASP A 133 0.97 -22.00 5.10
N ASN A 134 1.58 -22.51 4.03
CA ASN A 134 2.92 -22.12 3.62
C ASN A 134 2.73 -20.91 2.70
N TRP A 135 2.90 -19.71 3.24
CA TRP A 135 2.60 -18.50 2.49
C TRP A 135 3.52 -18.38 1.28
N LEU A 136 4.82 -18.62 1.48
CA LEU A 136 5.79 -18.78 0.42
C LEU A 136 6.55 -20.07 0.66
N THR A 137 6.65 -20.91 -0.36
CA THR A 137 7.58 -22.04 -0.43
C THR A 137 8.66 -21.66 -1.43
N CYS A 138 9.89 -21.56 -0.96
CA CYS A 138 11.01 -21.05 -1.73
C CYS A 138 12.06 -22.15 -1.91
N VAL A 139 12.46 -22.40 -3.15
CA VAL A 139 13.48 -23.39 -3.51
C VAL A 139 14.44 -22.76 -4.50
N GLU A 140 15.74 -22.87 -4.26
CA GLU A 140 16.77 -22.31 -5.15
C GLU A 140 17.53 -23.40 -5.92
N THR A 141 18.18 -22.99 -7.01
CA THR A 141 18.97 -23.87 -7.87
C THR A 141 20.25 -24.41 -7.22
N ILE A 142 20.66 -23.87 -6.07
CA ILE A 142 21.91 -24.21 -5.38
C ILE A 142 21.66 -25.21 -4.22
N GLY A 143 20.40 -25.62 -4.01
CA GLY A 143 20.03 -26.68 -3.08
C GLY A 143 19.42 -26.23 -1.75
N ASN A 144 19.39 -24.92 -1.44
CA ASN A 144 18.66 -24.46 -0.26
C ASN A 144 17.15 -24.36 -0.51
N SER A 145 16.38 -24.36 0.58
CA SER A 145 14.95 -24.08 0.56
C SER A 145 14.49 -23.50 1.88
N PHE A 146 13.42 -22.72 1.85
CA PHE A 146 12.80 -22.19 3.06
C PHE A 146 11.30 -21.98 2.85
N ILE A 147 10.57 -21.91 3.97
CA ILE A 147 9.13 -21.68 3.98
C ILE A 147 8.85 -20.45 4.84
N VAL A 148 8.01 -19.55 4.33
CA VAL A 148 7.41 -18.47 5.12
C VAL A 148 6.04 -18.96 5.61
N ASP A 149 5.89 -19.13 6.93
CA ASP A 149 4.60 -19.53 7.52
C ASP A 149 3.52 -18.46 7.34
N GLY A 150 2.35 -18.91 6.90
CA GLY A 150 1.15 -18.09 6.73
C GLY A 150 0.05 -18.35 7.76
N LYS A 151 0.19 -19.37 8.62
CA LYS A 151 -0.86 -19.79 9.56
C LYS A 151 -1.24 -18.69 10.54
N HIS A 152 -0.25 -17.96 11.06
CA HIS A 152 -0.53 -16.82 11.93
C HIS A 152 -1.33 -15.73 11.21
N LEU A 153 -0.94 -15.36 10.00
CA LEU A 153 -1.63 -14.32 9.22
C LEU A 153 -3.05 -14.75 8.83
N LYS A 154 -3.22 -16.03 8.47
CA LYS A 154 -4.51 -16.66 8.19
C LYS A 154 -5.45 -16.59 9.40
N SER A 155 -4.96 -16.91 10.60
CA SER A 155 -5.79 -16.89 11.82
C SER A 155 -6.24 -15.48 12.17
N LEU A 156 -5.34 -14.48 12.05
CA LEU A 156 -5.69 -13.06 12.21
C LEU A 156 -6.77 -12.62 11.21
N ASN A 157 -6.62 -12.96 9.93
CA ASN A 157 -7.59 -12.59 8.90
C ASN A 157 -8.94 -13.30 9.13
N GLN A 158 -8.92 -14.55 9.58
CA GLN A 158 -10.13 -15.29 9.92
C GLN A 158 -10.88 -14.63 11.09
N TRP A 159 -10.17 -14.24 12.14
CA TRP A 159 -10.78 -13.56 13.29
C TRP A 159 -11.38 -12.21 12.89
N TYR A 160 -10.66 -11.44 12.05
CA TYR A 160 -11.19 -10.21 11.46
C TYR A 160 -12.50 -10.46 10.69
N ASN A 161 -12.52 -11.45 9.80
CA ASN A 161 -13.71 -11.78 9.00
C ASN A 161 -14.90 -12.17 9.88
N LYS A 162 -14.68 -12.98 10.93
CA LYS A 162 -15.72 -13.33 11.92
C LYS A 162 -16.27 -12.08 12.60
N ARG A 163 -15.39 -11.18 13.06
CA ARG A 163 -15.78 -9.95 13.76
C ARG A 163 -16.57 -9.00 12.85
N VAL A 164 -16.14 -8.82 11.60
CA VAL A 164 -16.89 -8.01 10.61
C VAL A 164 -18.26 -8.62 10.33
N ALA A 165 -18.36 -9.94 10.16
CA ALA A 165 -19.62 -10.62 9.91
C ALA A 165 -20.61 -10.43 11.08
N THR A 166 -20.14 -10.53 12.32
CA THR A 166 -20.96 -10.26 13.51
C THR A 166 -21.44 -8.81 13.56
N LEU A 167 -20.54 -7.84 13.34
CA LEU A 167 -20.89 -6.42 13.38
C LEU A 167 -21.83 -5.97 12.26
N LYS A 168 -21.76 -6.63 11.09
CA LYS A 168 -22.64 -6.34 9.94
C LYS A 168 -23.91 -7.19 9.90
N LYS A 169 -24.12 -8.10 10.86
CA LYS A 169 -25.30 -8.98 10.88
C LYS A 169 -26.58 -8.15 11.01
N GLY A 170 -27.51 -8.32 10.07
CA GLY A 170 -28.79 -7.59 10.06
C GLY A 170 -28.68 -6.11 9.67
N GLN A 171 -27.51 -5.66 9.22
CA GLN A 171 -27.27 -4.27 8.80
C GLN A 171 -27.37 -4.12 7.28
N SER A 172 -27.53 -2.88 6.81
CA SER A 172 -27.49 -2.58 5.38
C SER A 172 -26.11 -2.87 4.78
N LYS A 173 -26.06 -3.04 3.45
CA LYS A 173 -24.80 -3.32 2.73
C LYS A 173 -23.73 -2.24 2.96
N ASP A 174 -24.18 -0.99 3.06
CA ASP A 174 -23.33 0.20 3.24
C ASP A 174 -23.04 0.53 4.72
N TYR A 175 -23.48 -0.32 5.65
CA TYR A 175 -23.22 -0.13 7.07
C TYR A 175 -21.72 -0.12 7.37
N TRP A 176 -21.27 1.00 7.95
CA TRP A 176 -19.89 1.22 8.33
C TRP A 176 -19.79 2.09 9.58
N THR A 177 -19.02 1.66 10.57
CA THR A 177 -18.88 2.34 11.86
C THR A 177 -17.43 2.66 12.17
N LYS A 178 -17.21 3.51 13.18
CA LYS A 178 -15.87 3.79 13.72
C LYS A 178 -15.20 2.50 14.21
N LEU A 179 -15.95 1.60 14.86
CA LEU A 179 -15.43 0.31 15.30
C LEU A 179 -14.97 -0.56 14.11
N LEU A 180 -15.78 -0.66 13.05
CA LEU A 180 -15.38 -1.36 11.81
C LEU A 180 -14.10 -0.77 11.23
N SER A 181 -14.00 0.56 11.20
CA SER A 181 -12.81 1.27 10.72
C SER A 181 -11.56 0.89 11.52
N ILE A 182 -11.63 0.92 12.86
CA ILE A 182 -10.50 0.58 13.75
C ILE A 182 -10.03 -0.87 13.53
N ILE A 183 -10.95 -1.83 13.48
CA ILE A 183 -10.56 -3.24 13.31
C ILE A 183 -10.00 -3.53 11.91
N THR A 184 -10.54 -2.87 10.88
CA THR A 184 -10.03 -2.95 9.51
C THR A 184 -8.64 -2.33 9.41
N GLU A 185 -8.41 -1.20 10.09
CA GLU A 185 -7.09 -0.57 10.10
C GLU A 185 -6.04 -1.42 10.79
N LYS A 186 -6.37 -2.00 11.96
CA LYS A 186 -5.50 -2.95 12.65
C LYS A 186 -5.13 -4.12 11.74
N ARG A 187 -6.11 -4.74 11.08
CA ARG A 187 -5.86 -5.85 10.12
C ARG A 187 -4.95 -5.38 8.99
N ASN A 188 -5.23 -4.23 8.38
CA ASN A 188 -4.44 -3.74 7.25
C ASN A 188 -2.97 -3.47 7.63
N ARG A 189 -2.71 -2.95 8.84
CA ARG A 189 -1.34 -2.78 9.37
C ARG A 189 -0.63 -4.12 9.52
N GLN A 190 -1.30 -5.11 10.12
CA GLN A 190 -0.74 -6.45 10.32
C GLN A 190 -0.43 -7.15 8.98
N MET A 191 -1.34 -7.08 8.01
CA MET A 191 -1.12 -7.64 6.67
C MET A 191 0.06 -6.96 5.96
N ARG A 192 0.15 -5.63 6.02
CA ARG A 192 1.24 -4.88 5.39
C ARG A 192 2.59 -5.21 6.02
N ASP A 193 2.65 -5.26 7.36
CA ASP A 193 3.86 -5.62 8.08
C ASP A 193 4.35 -7.04 7.71
N ALA A 194 3.44 -8.01 7.65
CA ALA A 194 3.75 -9.36 7.21
C ALA A 194 4.32 -9.39 5.78
N VAL A 195 3.71 -8.67 4.84
CA VAL A 195 4.19 -8.59 3.45
C VAL A 195 5.58 -7.99 3.38
N ASN A 196 5.83 -6.90 4.09
CA ASN A 196 7.14 -6.25 4.11
C ASN A 196 8.22 -7.16 4.72
N LYS A 197 7.90 -7.88 5.79
CA LYS A 197 8.83 -8.83 6.42
C LYS A 197 9.14 -10.01 5.53
N ALA A 198 8.13 -10.60 4.88
CA ALA A 198 8.32 -11.70 3.93
C ALA A 198 9.16 -11.26 2.73
N ALA A 199 8.86 -10.09 2.15
CA ALA A 199 9.64 -9.53 1.05
C ALA A 199 11.10 -9.27 1.47
N LYS A 200 11.32 -8.69 2.66
CA LYS A 200 12.67 -8.47 3.19
C LYS A 200 13.43 -9.77 3.40
N LEU A 201 12.78 -10.81 3.94
CA LEU A 201 13.38 -12.12 4.11
C LEU A 201 13.83 -12.71 2.77
N VAL A 202 12.93 -12.71 1.77
CA VAL A 202 13.24 -13.21 0.42
C VAL A 202 14.37 -12.43 -0.23
N VAL A 203 14.32 -11.09 -0.20
CA VAL A 203 15.34 -10.24 -0.82
C VAL A 203 16.69 -10.41 -0.15
N ASN A 204 16.75 -10.45 1.18
CA ASN A 204 17.99 -10.69 1.91
C ASN A 204 18.56 -12.06 1.57
N HIS A 205 17.74 -13.10 1.54
CA HIS A 205 18.17 -14.44 1.12
C HIS A 205 18.81 -14.42 -0.28
N CYS A 206 18.19 -13.73 -1.25
CA CYS A 206 18.76 -13.60 -2.59
C CYS A 206 20.09 -12.84 -2.60
N ILE A 207 20.23 -11.78 -1.81
CA ILE A 207 21.49 -11.02 -1.71
C ILE A 207 22.59 -11.89 -1.09
N ASP A 208 22.28 -12.58 0.02
CA ASP A 208 23.25 -13.39 0.78
C ASP A 208 23.78 -14.59 -0.05
N HIS A 209 22.95 -15.14 -0.96
CA HIS A 209 23.31 -16.27 -1.82
C HIS A 209 23.68 -15.86 -3.26
N ALA A 210 23.76 -14.56 -3.53
CA ALA A 210 24.03 -13.97 -4.85
C ALA A 210 23.07 -14.45 -5.97
N ILE A 211 21.79 -14.62 -5.66
CA ILE A 211 20.75 -15.06 -6.58
C ILE A 211 20.27 -13.87 -7.43
N GLY A 212 20.48 -13.95 -8.73
CA GLY A 212 20.11 -12.89 -9.68
C GLY A 212 18.72 -13.05 -10.31
N THR A 213 18.09 -14.21 -10.20
CA THR A 213 16.80 -14.50 -10.83
C THR A 213 15.75 -14.93 -9.80
N ILE A 214 14.59 -14.27 -9.80
CA ILE A 214 13.44 -14.69 -8.98
C ILE A 214 12.32 -15.13 -9.91
N VAL A 215 11.86 -16.37 -9.74
CA VAL A 215 10.76 -16.97 -10.48
C VAL A 215 9.57 -17.09 -9.56
N PHE A 216 8.50 -16.34 -9.83
CA PHE A 216 7.30 -16.35 -9.01
C PHE A 216 6.18 -17.14 -9.71
N GLY A 217 5.65 -18.17 -9.04
CA GLY A 217 4.58 -19.00 -9.57
C GLY A 217 3.33 -18.17 -9.87
N TRP A 218 2.94 -18.12 -11.14
CA TRP A 218 1.74 -17.43 -11.61
C TRP A 218 0.75 -18.45 -12.15
N ASN A 219 -0.37 -18.64 -11.45
CA ASN A 219 -1.47 -19.48 -11.92
C ASN A 219 -2.63 -18.62 -12.46
N PRO A 220 -2.89 -18.63 -13.78
CA PRO A 220 -4.07 -18.00 -14.37
C PRO A 220 -5.34 -18.69 -13.81
N GLY A 221 -6.19 -17.95 -13.09
CA GLY A 221 -7.48 -18.47 -12.62
C GLY A 221 -7.70 -18.52 -11.10
N HIS A 222 -6.68 -18.28 -10.25
CA HIS A 222 -6.88 -18.20 -8.80
C HIS A 222 -7.85 -17.07 -8.35
N LYS A 223 -8.18 -16.13 -9.23
CA LYS A 223 -9.13 -15.03 -8.98
C LYS A 223 -10.60 -15.37 -9.30
N ASN A 224 -10.88 -16.52 -9.92
CA ASN A 224 -12.26 -16.90 -10.26
C ASN A 224 -12.95 -17.52 -9.04
N SER A 225 -13.62 -16.67 -8.26
CA SER A 225 -14.74 -16.97 -7.36
C SER A 225 -14.82 -18.41 -6.84
N SER A 226 -14.08 -18.71 -5.77
CA SER A 226 -14.34 -19.92 -4.99
C SER A 226 -15.77 -19.87 -4.44
N ARG A 227 -16.70 -20.66 -5.00
CA ARG A 227 -18.01 -20.91 -4.38
C ARG A 227 -17.77 -21.65 -3.07
N MET A 228 -17.82 -20.93 -1.95
CA MET A 228 -17.48 -21.45 -0.62
C MET A 228 -18.65 -22.26 -0.05
N SER A 229 -18.50 -23.57 -0.01
CA SER A 229 -19.31 -24.45 0.85
C SER A 229 -18.80 -24.40 2.30
N ARG A 230 -19.68 -24.73 3.26
CA ARG A 230 -19.55 -24.55 4.73
C ARG A 230 -18.24 -25.05 5.37
N LYS A 231 -17.49 -25.94 4.71
CA LYS A 231 -16.15 -26.42 5.14
C LYS A 231 -14.98 -25.48 4.78
N ASN A 232 -15.18 -24.47 3.93
CA ASN A 232 -14.12 -23.60 3.39
C ASN A 232 -14.05 -22.18 4.02
N ASN A 233 -14.82 -21.89 5.07
CA ASN A 233 -14.82 -20.60 5.82
C ASN A 233 -13.50 -20.30 6.59
N GLN A 234 -12.43 -21.05 6.32
CA GLN A 234 -11.09 -20.87 6.88
C GLN A 234 -10.10 -20.26 5.89
N LYS A 235 -10.54 -19.85 4.69
CA LYS A 235 -9.67 -19.20 3.70
C LYS A 235 -9.81 -17.67 3.76
N PRO A 236 -8.71 -16.93 3.61
CA PRO A 236 -8.76 -15.47 3.61
C PRO A 236 -9.55 -14.95 2.40
N MET A 237 -10.66 -14.26 2.65
CA MET A 237 -11.13 -13.23 1.72
C MET A 237 -10.12 -12.08 1.73
N ARG A 238 -9.79 -11.60 0.53
CA ARG A 238 -8.83 -10.50 0.29
C ARG A 238 -9.33 -9.19 0.89
#